data_AF-U5NZK4-F1
#
_entry.id   AF-U5NZK4-F1
#
_cell.length_a   1.000
_cell.length_b   1.000
_cell.length_c   1.000
_cell.angle_alpha   90.00
_cell.angle_beta   90.00
_cell.angle_gamma   90.00
#
_symmetry.space_group_name_H-M   'P 1'
#
loop_
_entity.id
_entity.type
_entity.pdbx_description
1 polymer ?
#
loop_
_entity_poly.entity_id
_entity_poly.type
_entity_poly.pdbx_seq_one_letter_code
_entity_poly.pdbx_strand_id
1 'polypeptide(L)' 'MTERPTPQNEALDDAELQTLYGDAVVMFDAERELDSAVADLVQAPFDARVQQTLANYLGSEQLQRATEAARRIGGQG' A
#
# COMPACT_ATOMS: atom_id res chain seq x y z
N MET A 1 -25.17 -30.90 -21.99
CA MET A 1 -25.26 -29.76 -21.05
C MET A 1 -24.08 -29.90 -20.11
N THR A 2 -23.08 -29.02 -20.23
CA THR A 2 -21.92 -28.98 -19.32
C THR A 2 -22.14 -27.79 -18.39
N GLU A 3 -22.60 -28.08 -17.18
CA GLU A 3 -22.75 -27.06 -16.13
C GLU A 3 -21.35 -26.53 -15.80
N ARG A 4 -21.16 -25.21 -15.97
CA ARG A 4 -19.93 -24.55 -15.52
C ARG A 4 -19.93 -24.57 -13.99
N PRO A 5 -18.83 -25.00 -13.33
CA PRO A 5 -18.75 -24.94 -11.88
C PRO A 5 -18.92 -23.48 -11.44
N THR A 6 -19.86 -23.25 -10.54
CA THR A 6 -20.06 -21.95 -9.89
C THR A 6 -18.78 -21.63 -9.13
N PRO A 7 -18.17 -20.44 -9.30
CA PRO A 7 -17.02 -20.06 -8.49
C PRO A 7 -17.45 -20.11 -7.02
N GLN A 8 -16.79 -20.96 -6.25
CA GLN A 8 -16.93 -20.98 -4.80
C GLN A 8 -16.28 -19.69 -4.31
N ASN A 9 -17.13 -18.70 -4.04
CA ASN A 9 -16.73 -17.49 -3.34
C ASN A 9 -16.49 -17.94 -1.89
N GLU A 10 -15.28 -18.38 -1.58
CA GLU A 10 -14.89 -18.64 -0.19
C GLU A 10 -15.07 -17.32 0.57
N ALA A 11 -16.04 -17.30 1.48
CA ALA A 11 -16.25 -16.16 2.34
C ALA A 11 -15.05 -16.09 3.28
N LEU A 12 -14.31 -14.98 3.21
CA LEU A 12 -13.24 -14.67 4.16
C LEU A 12 -13.81 -14.68 5.58
N ASP A 13 -13.04 -15.22 6.52
CA ASP A 13 -13.43 -15.15 7.93
C ASP A 13 -13.18 -13.75 8.52
N ASP A 14 -13.75 -13.48 9.70
CA ASP A 14 -13.66 -12.16 10.35
C ASP A 14 -12.21 -11.77 10.68
N ALA A 15 -11.32 -12.74 10.92
CA ALA A 15 -9.92 -12.48 11.25
C ALA A 15 -9.11 -12.10 9.99
N GLU A 16 -9.38 -12.76 8.87
CA GLU A 16 -8.85 -12.41 7.56
C GLU A 16 -9.31 -11.02 7.13
N LEU A 17 -10.59 -10.70 7.32
CA LEU A 17 -11.14 -9.37 7.03
C LEU A 17 -10.48 -8.27 7.89
N GLN A 18 -10.26 -8.53 9.18
CA GLN A 18 -9.55 -7.58 10.05
C GLN A 18 -8.10 -7.37 9.62
N THR A 19 -7.42 -8.45 9.21
CA THR A 19 -6.04 -8.38 8.72
C THR A 19 -5.96 -7.55 7.44
N LEU A 20 -6.86 -7.80 6.48
CA LEU A 20 -6.93 -7.04 5.22
C LEU A 20 -7.25 -5.57 5.47
N TYR A 21 -8.15 -5.27 6.41
CA TYR A 21 -8.45 -3.89 6.78
C TYR A 21 -7.23 -3.19 7.40
N GLY A 22 -6.51 -3.86 8.30
CA GLY A 22 -5.27 -3.34 8.87
C GLY A 22 -4.20 -3.07 7.81
N ASP A 23 -4.01 -4.01 6.88
CA ASP A 23 -3.08 -3.88 5.76
C ASP A 23 -3.48 -2.72 4.83
N ALA A 24 -4.77 -2.55 4.55
CA ALA A 24 -5.28 -1.44 3.74
C ALA A 24 -5.04 -0.08 4.40
N VAL A 25 -5.25 0.05 5.72
CA VAL A 25 -4.96 1.29 6.46
C VAL A 25 -3.48 1.67 6.34
N VAL A 26 -2.57 0.71 6.53
CA VAL A 26 -1.13 0.93 6.39
C VAL A 26 -0.78 1.42 4.98
N MET A 27 -1.41 0.86 3.95
CA MET A 27 -1.21 1.29 2.57
C MET A 27 -1.73 2.72 2.33
N PHE A 28 -2.95 3.04 2.78
CA PHE A 28 -3.54 4.37 2.60
C PHE A 28 -2.71 5.46 3.28
N ASP A 29 -2.23 5.20 4.50
CA ASP A 29 -1.38 6.14 5.21
C ASP A 29 -0.06 6.36 4.45
N ALA A 30 0.54 5.28 3.92
CA ALA A 30 1.77 5.40 3.16
C ALA A 30 1.59 6.09 1.80
N GLU A 31 0.45 5.88 1.12
CA GLU A 31 0.09 6.58 -0.11
C GLU A 31 -0.04 8.08 0.14
N ARG A 32 -0.75 8.48 1.22
CA ARG A 32 -0.96 9.88 1.56
C ARG A 32 0.35 10.62 1.83
N GLU A 33 1.26 10.01 2.58
CA GLU A 33 2.57 10.60 2.87
C GLU A 33 3.44 10.68 1.60
N LEU A 34 3.38 9.66 0.71
CA LEU A 34 4.07 9.69 -0.58
C LEU A 34 3.56 10.82 -1.47
N ASP A 35 2.23 10.97 -1.57
CA ASP A 35 1.59 11.99 -2.39
C ASP A 35 1.99 13.40 -1.92
N SER A 36 2.01 13.63 -0.60
CA SER A 36 2.50 14.89 -0.03
C SER A 36 3.97 15.14 -0.38
N ALA A 37 4.85 14.15 -0.21
CA ALA A 37 6.28 14.32 -0.50
C ALA A 37 6.56 14.57 -1.99
N VAL A 38 5.78 13.94 -2.88
CA VAL A 38 5.84 14.18 -4.32
C VAL A 38 5.30 15.56 -4.66
N ALA A 39 4.19 15.99 -4.07
CA ALA A 39 3.65 17.34 -4.27
C ALA A 39 4.66 18.43 -3.88
N ASP A 40 5.34 18.27 -2.75
CA ASP A 40 6.42 19.17 -2.32
C ASP A 40 7.57 19.20 -3.34
N LEU A 41 7.97 18.04 -3.88
CA LEU A 41 9.00 17.97 -4.93
C LEU A 41 8.56 18.66 -6.21
N VAL A 42 7.30 18.51 -6.63
CA VAL A 42 6.78 19.18 -7.82
C VAL A 42 6.80 20.71 -7.64
N GLN A 43 6.51 21.21 -6.44
CA GLN A 43 6.57 22.64 -6.15
C GLN A 43 8.02 23.18 -6.07
N ALA A 44 8.95 22.39 -5.55
CA ALA A 44 10.34 22.79 -5.32
C ALA A 44 11.36 21.73 -5.78
N PRO A 45 11.48 21.48 -7.10
CA PRO A 45 12.18 20.32 -7.64
C PRO A 45 13.70 20.31 -7.41
N PHE A 46 14.30 21.47 -7.16
CA PHE A 46 15.74 21.62 -6.91
C PHE A 46 16.06 21.93 -5.45
N ASP A 47 15.07 21.92 -4.56
CA ASP A 47 15.31 22.08 -3.14
C ASP A 47 15.90 20.78 -2.58
N ALA A 48 17.17 20.84 -2.17
CA ALA A 48 17.91 19.70 -1.65
C ALA A 48 17.25 19.09 -0.40
N ARG A 49 16.56 19.89 0.41
CA ARG A 49 15.85 19.39 1.59
C ARG A 49 14.61 18.60 1.17
N VAL A 50 13.86 19.08 0.19
CA VAL A 50 12.68 18.37 -0.33
C VAL A 50 13.09 17.04 -0.98
N GLN A 51 14.14 17.07 -1.80
CA GLN A 51 14.71 15.85 -2.39
C GLN A 51 15.15 14.85 -1.32
N GLN A 52 15.83 15.31 -0.26
CA GLN A 52 16.27 14.46 0.84
C GLN A 52 15.09 13.89 1.65
N THR A 53 14.05 14.68 1.88
CA THR A 53 12.82 14.21 2.56
C THR A 53 12.17 13.07 1.78
N LEU A 54 11.99 13.22 0.46
CA LEU A 54 11.43 12.16 -0.38
C LEU A 54 12.35 10.93 -0.38
N ALA A 55 13.67 11.12 -0.54
CA ALA A 55 14.62 10.01 -0.52
C ALA A 55 14.58 9.23 0.80
N ASN A 56 14.48 9.93 1.94
CA ASN A 56 14.33 9.31 3.25
C ASN A 56 13.03 8.52 3.36
N TYR A 57 11.93 9.09 2.86
CA TYR A 57 10.63 8.42 2.89
C TYR A 57 10.62 7.16 2.01
N LEU A 58 11.23 7.21 0.83
CA LEU A 58 11.37 6.07 -0.07
C LEU A 58 12.21 4.93 0.54
N GLY A 59 13.12 5.24 1.46
CA GLY A 59 13.91 4.27 2.22
C GLY A 59 13.34 3.92 3.60
N SER A 60 12.13 4.37 3.93
CA SER A 60 11.57 4.21 5.27
C SER A 60 10.96 2.83 5.52
N GLU A 61 10.99 2.38 6.78
CA GLU A 61 10.28 1.17 7.20
C GLU A 61 8.76 1.28 6.96
N GLN A 62 8.20 2.49 6.99
CA GLN A 62 6.78 2.72 6.74
C GLN A 62 6.41 2.30 5.31
N LEU A 63 7.16 2.78 4.30
CA LEU A 63 6.91 2.40 2.91
C LEU A 63 7.20 0.91 2.67
N GLN A 64 8.19 0.34 3.36
CA GLN A 64 8.46 -1.09 3.31
C GLN A 64 7.25 -1.91 3.83
N ARG A 65 6.71 -1.55 5.00
CA ARG A 65 5.53 -2.22 5.57
C ARG A 65 4.30 -2.10 4.67
N ALA A 66 4.08 -0.95 4.06
CA ALA A 66 3.01 -0.75 3.09
C ALA A 66 3.19 -1.60 1.83
N THR A 67 4.44 -1.75 1.35
CA THR A 67 4.76 -2.64 0.22
C THR A 67 4.49 -4.10 0.55
N GLU A 68 4.84 -4.54 1.78
CA GLU A 68 4.56 -5.88 2.26
C GLU A 68 3.04 -6.13 2.42
N ALA A 69 2.30 -5.15 2.96
CA ALA A 69 0.84 -5.19 3.04
C ALA A 69 0.19 -5.30 1.65
N ALA A 70 0.67 -4.53 0.67
CA ALA A 70 0.20 -4.60 -0.71
C ALA A 70 0.43 -5.99 -1.34
N ARG A 71 1.57 -6.63 -1.04
CA ARG A 71 1.85 -8.00 -1.49
C ARG A 71 0.89 -9.00 -0.87
N ARG A 72 0.62 -8.90 0.44
CA ARG A 72 -0.35 -9.77 1.13
C ARG A 72 -1.74 -9.64 0.54
N ILE A 73 -2.24 -8.41 0.36
CA ILE A 73 -3.55 -8.15 -0.26
C ILE A 73 -3.59 -8.65 -1.71
N GLY A 74 -2.52 -8.47 -2.47
CA GLY A 74 -2.39 -8.94 -3.85
C GLY A 74 -2.19 -10.46 -4.01
N GLY A 75 -2.14 -11.23 -2.92
CA GLY A 75 -1.92 -12.68 -2.94
C GLY A 75 -0.49 -13.11 -3.29
N GLN A 76 0.50 -12.23 -3.08
CA GLN A 76 1.92 -12.42 -3.39
C GLN A 76 2.80 -12.49 -2.12
N GLY A 77 2.19 -12.68 -0.95
CA GLY A 77 2.83 -12.70 0.37
C GLY A 77 3.23 -14.08 0.84
#